data_AF-A0A016UEA1-F1
#
_entry.id   AF-A0A016UEA1-F1
#
_cell.length_a   1.000
_cell.length_b   1.000
_cell.length_c   1.000
_cell.angle_alpha   90.00
_cell.angle_beta   90.00
_cell.angle_gamma   90.00
#
_symmetry.space_group_name_H-M   'P 1'
#
loop_
_entity.id
_entity.type
_entity.pdbx_description
1 polymer ?
#
loop_
_entity_poly.entity_id
_entity_poly.type
_entity_poly.pdbx_seq_one_letter_code
_entity_poly.pdbx_strand_id
1 'polypeptide(L)' 'MIALYFVVIFRLIANVCPNSTFDQDIIDDYVVGKINDERYALLAGLTLNGPWQGKDKWTPETQGYGKKLPKGKRMYQLVR' A
#
# COMPACT_ATOMS: atom_id res chain seq x y z
N MET A 1 -20.61 -22.78 13.35
CA MET A 1 -21.41 -22.39 12.16
C MET A 1 -22.16 -21.07 12.36
N ILE A 2 -22.76 -20.80 13.53
CA ILE A 2 -23.48 -19.54 13.83
C ILE A 2 -22.55 -18.28 13.78
N ALA A 3 -21.31 -18.38 14.27
CA ALA A 3 -20.35 -17.28 14.25
C ALA A 3 -19.90 -16.88 12.83
N LEU A 4 -19.80 -17.84 11.90
CA LEU A 4 -19.47 -17.56 10.50
C LEU A 4 -20.58 -16.75 9.82
N TYR A 5 -21.84 -17.12 10.08
CA TYR A 5 -23.00 -16.39 9.58
C TYR A 5 -23.05 -14.95 10.09
N PHE A 6 -22.75 -14.74 11.38
CA PHE A 6 -22.72 -13.39 11.96
C PHE A 6 -21.66 -12.49 11.31
N VAL A 7 -20.45 -13.03 11.07
CA VAL A 7 -19.35 -12.27 10.42
C VAL A 7 -19.70 -11.94 8.97
N VAL A 8 -20.31 -12.87 8.23
CA VAL A 8 -20.73 -12.66 6.84
C VAL A 8 -21.85 -11.62 6.77
N ILE A 9 -22.85 -11.69 7.66
CA ILE A 9 -23.93 -10.72 7.73
C ILE A 9 -23.42 -9.33 8.12
N PHE A 10 -22.49 -9.23 9.07
CA PHE A 10 -21.91 -7.94 9.46
C PHE A 10 -21.09 -7.30 8.33
N ARG A 11 -20.35 -8.09 7.55
CA ARG A 11 -19.64 -7.62 6.35
C ARG A 11 -20.60 -7.18 5.23
N LEU A 12 -21.75 -7.86 5.07
CA LEU A 12 -22.78 -7.49 4.09
C LEU A 12 -23.52 -6.20 4.45
N ILE A 13 -23.69 -5.90 5.74
CA ILE A 13 -24.42 -4.70 6.21
C ILE A 13 -23.51 -3.46 6.22
N ALA A 14 -22.20 -3.63 6.38
CA ALA A 14 -21.24 -2.53 6.36
C ALA A 14 -20.88 -2.15 4.91
N ASN A 15 -21.79 -1.45 4.22
CA ASN A 15 -21.47 -0.71 3.00
C ASN A 15 -20.60 0.51 3.39
N VAL A 16 -19.33 0.29 3.73
CA VAL A 16 -18.43 1.30 4.32
C VAL A 16 -18.00 2.35 3.29
N CYS A 17 -18.21 2.11 1.99
CA CYS A 17 -18.10 3.14 0.94
C CYS A 17 -19.34 3.13 0.05
N PRO A 18 -20.43 3.76 0.50
CA PRO A 18 -21.74 3.65 -0.14
C PRO A 18 -21.81 4.24 -1.56
N ASN A 19 -20.83 5.07 -1.94
CA ASN A 19 -20.75 5.69 -3.26
C ASN A 19 -19.61 5.15 -4.13
N SER A 20 -18.96 4.06 -3.70
CA SER A 20 -17.93 3.42 -4.51
C SER A 20 -18.56 2.58 -5.61
N THR A 21 -17.97 2.60 -6.81
CA THR A 21 -18.29 1.65 -7.89
C THR A 21 -17.61 0.29 -7.72
N PHE A 22 -16.77 0.15 -6.70
CA PHE A 22 -16.03 -1.07 -6.39
C PHE A 22 -16.56 -1.74 -5.12
N ASP A 23 -16.60 -3.07 -5.15
CA ASP A 23 -16.93 -3.90 -4.01
C ASP A 23 -15.92 -3.72 -2.87
N GLN A 24 -16.38 -4.01 -1.65
CA GLN A 24 -15.62 -3.81 -0.42
C GLN A 24 -14.31 -4.62 -0.39
N ASP A 25 -14.39 -5.90 -0.76
CA ASP A 25 -13.26 -6.81 -0.85
C ASP A 25 -12.23 -6.34 -1.90
N ILE A 26 -12.70 -5.79 -3.02
CA ILE A 26 -11.82 -5.20 -4.03
C ILE A 26 -11.00 -4.06 -3.44
N ILE A 27 -11.63 -3.15 -2.68
CA ILE A 27 -10.92 -2.03 -2.06
C ILE A 27 -9.95 -2.54 -0.99
N ASP A 28 -10.39 -3.45 -0.13
CA ASP A 28 -9.61 -3.90 1.01
C ASP A 28 -8.37 -4.70 0.56
N ASP A 29 -8.52 -5.63 -0.39
CA ASP A 29 -7.42 -6.49 -0.82
C ASP A 29 -6.54 -5.82 -1.89
N TYR A 30 -7.14 -5.22 -2.92
CA TYR A 30 -6.41 -4.76 -4.09
C TYR A 30 -5.98 -3.29 -4.02
N VAL A 31 -6.60 -2.48 -3.15
CA VAL A 31 -6.18 -1.09 -2.92
C VAL A 31 -5.40 -1.01 -1.62
N VAL A 32 -6.05 -1.23 -0.47
CA VAL A 32 -5.42 -1.06 0.84
C VAL A 32 -4.33 -2.11 1.08
N GLY A 33 -4.63 -3.38 0.80
CA GLY A 33 -3.67 -4.48 0.91
C GLY A 33 -2.43 -4.24 0.05
N LYS A 34 -2.62 -4.01 -1.26
CA LYS A 34 -1.53 -3.72 -2.19
C LYS A 34 -0.66 -2.54 -1.77
N ILE A 35 -1.26 -1.42 -1.34
CA ILE A 35 -0.49 -0.26 -0.87
C ILE A 35 0.30 -0.61 0.39
N ASN A 36 -0.28 -1.36 1.32
CA ASN A 36 0.45 -1.80 2.52
C ASN A 36 1.63 -2.73 2.17
N ASP A 37 1.48 -3.64 1.21
CA ASP A 37 2.58 -4.50 0.74
C ASP A 37 3.74 -3.67 0.17
N GLU A 38 3.43 -2.69 -0.68
CA GLU A 38 4.44 -1.76 -1.21
C GLU A 38 5.12 -0.95 -0.09
N ARG A 39 4.34 -0.51 0.90
CA ARG A 39 4.86 0.19 2.09
C ARG A 39 5.76 -0.68 2.95
N TYR A 40 5.48 -1.98 3.06
CA TYR A 40 6.33 -2.92 3.80
C TYR A 40 7.61 -3.25 3.03
N ALA A 41 7.57 -3.34 1.69
CA ALA A 41 8.76 -3.45 0.87
C ALA A 41 9.68 -2.21 1.01
N LEU A 42 9.09 -1.02 1.08
CA LEU A 42 9.79 0.23 1.37
C LEU A 42 10.40 0.23 2.78
N LEU A 43 9.62 -0.18 3.80
CA LEU A 43 10.12 -0.30 5.18
C LEU A 43 11.34 -1.22 5.26
N ALA A 44 11.31 -2.33 4.54
CA ALA A 44 12.40 -3.31 4.49
C ALA A 44 13.59 -2.87 3.62
N GLY A 45 13.51 -1.74 2.91
CA GLY A 45 14.56 -1.26 2.00
C GLY A 45 14.76 -2.16 0.78
N LEU A 46 13.69 -2.82 0.32
CA LEU A 46 13.73 -3.72 -0.84
C LEU A 46 13.46 -3.00 -2.15
N THR A 47 12.78 -1.85 -2.10
CA THR A 47 12.38 -1.07 -3.26
C THR A 47 13.55 -0.26 -3.81
N LEU A 48 13.75 -0.28 -5.12
CA LEU A 48 14.69 0.60 -5.82
C LEU A 48 14.06 1.99 -5.97
N ASN A 49 14.85 3.05 -5.90
CA ASN A 49 14.32 4.36 -6.23
C ASN A 49 14.01 4.46 -7.74
N GLY A 50 12.87 5.06 -8.04
CA GLY A 50 12.48 5.39 -9.41
C GLY A 50 13.28 6.57 -9.96
N PRO A 51 13.11 6.89 -11.26
CA PRO A 51 13.65 8.11 -11.81
C PRO A 51 12.97 9.29 -11.09
N TRP A 52 13.75 10.09 -10.36
CA TRP A 52 13.20 11.26 -9.69
C TRP A 52 12.97 12.35 -10.74
N GLN A 53 11.72 12.68 -11.03
CA GLN A 53 11.37 13.77 -11.94
C GLN A 53 11.65 15.10 -11.25
N GLY A 54 12.89 15.59 -11.38
CA GLY A 54 13.29 16.90 -10.87
C GLY A 54 14.79 17.14 -10.83
N LYS A 55 15.25 17.95 -11.79
CA LYS A 55 16.46 18.80 -11.84
C LYS A 55 17.78 18.22 -12.34
N ASP A 56 18.10 18.52 -13.60
CA ASP A 56 19.24 19.27 -14.18
C ASP A 56 20.68 19.16 -13.62
N LYS A 57 20.94 18.45 -12.52
CA LYS A 57 22.27 18.42 -11.86
C LYS A 57 22.74 17.01 -11.49
N TRP A 58 22.28 15.99 -12.21
CA TRP A 58 22.63 14.61 -11.91
C TRP A 58 23.98 14.26 -12.55
N THR A 59 24.94 13.92 -11.70
CA THR A 59 26.19 13.21 -12.05
C THR A 59 26.01 11.72 -11.75
N PRO A 60 26.78 10.79 -12.35
CA PRO A 60 26.72 9.36 -12.03
C PRO A 60 26.85 9.06 -10.52
N GLU A 61 27.58 9.89 -9.78
CA GLU A 61 27.79 9.76 -8.34
C GLU A 61 26.54 10.19 -7.54
N THR A 62 25.90 11.29 -7.96
CA THR A 62 24.68 11.82 -7.32
C THR A 62 23.39 11.18 -7.84
N GLN A 63 23.48 10.46 -8.96
CA GLN A 63 22.39 9.69 -9.54
C GLN A 63 22.12 8.49 -8.65
N GLY A 64 21.09 8.65 -7.81
CA GLY A 64 20.64 7.60 -6.92
C GLY A 64 19.89 6.48 -7.65
N TYR A 65 19.52 6.66 -8.92
CA TYR A 65 18.60 5.78 -9.66
C TYR A 65 19.00 4.30 -9.61
N GLY A 66 18.01 3.42 -9.42
CA GLY A 66 18.22 1.98 -9.35
C GLY A 66 18.92 1.51 -8.08
N LYS A 67 19.19 2.41 -7.11
CA LYS A 67 19.72 2.02 -5.80
C LYS A 67 18.56 1.68 -4.87
N LYS A 68 18.77 0.70 -3.98
CA LYS A 68 17.82 0.37 -2.92
C LYS A 68 17.60 1.56 -2.00
N LEU A 69 16.34 1.82 -1.68
CA LEU A 69 15.98 2.77 -0.65
C LEU A 69 16.45 2.26 0.73
N PRO A 70 16.82 3.15 1.66
CA PRO A 70 17.21 2.75 3.00
C PRO A 70 16.02 2.13 3.74
N LYS A 71 16.32 1.28 4.73
CA LYS A 71 15.30 0.74 5.64
C LYS A 71 14.62 1.87 6.41
N GLY A 72 13.29 1.81 6.50
CA GLY A 72 12.53 2.72 7.34
C GLY A 72 12.65 2.35 8.83
N LYS A 73 12.42 3.32 9.71
CA LYS A 73 12.35 3.08 11.17
C LYS A 73 10.99 2.52 11.60
N ARG A 74 9.91 3.01 10.97
CA ARG A 74 8.53 2.62 11.26
C ARG A 74 7.66 2.94 10.06
N MET A 75 6.69 2.08 9.77
CA MET A 75 5.65 2.30 8.78
C MET A 75 4.31 1.86 9.40
N TYR A 76 3.35 2.76 9.49
CA TYR A 76 2.02 2.40 10.01
C TYR A 76 1.22 1.74 8.90
N GLN A 77 0.52 0.66 9.25
CA GLN A 77 -0.44 0.01 8.39
C GLN A 77 -1.58 0.97 8.10
N LEU A 78 -1.90 1.12 6.81
CA LEU A 78 -3.14 1.77 6.42
C LEU A 78 -4.28 0.84 6.79
N VAL A 79 -5.21 1.38 7.55
CA VAL A 79 -6.49 0.77 7.86
C VAL A 79 -7.55 1.59 7.16
N ARG A 80 -8.61 0.92 6.73
CA ARG A 80 -9.80 1.60 6.23
C ARG A 80 -10.77 1.84 7.39
#